data_AF-A0A368FNP1-F1
#
_entry.id   AF-A0A368FNP1-F1
#
_cell.length_a   1.000
_cell.length_b   1.000
_cell.length_c   1.000
_cell.angle_alpha   90.00
_cell.angle_beta   90.00
_cell.angle_gamma   90.00
#
_symmetry.space_group_name_H-M   'P 1'
#
loop_
_entity.id
_entity.type
_entity.pdbx_description
1 polymer ?
#
loop_
_entity_poly.entity_id
_entity_poly.type
_entity_poly.pdbx_seq_one_letter_code
_entity_poly.pdbx_strand_id
1 'polypeptide(L)' 'MKHGPVVASFQIYEDFTHYKGGIYVHTAGMLVGGHAVKIIGWGRENGTDYWLIANSYNIDWGEDGMCSLKSNSDA' A
#
# COMPACT_ATOMS: atom_id res chain seq x y z
N MET A 1 10.18 -8.06 15.24
CA MET A 1 8.77 -8.38 14.92
C MET A 1 8.40 -9.68 15.60
N LYS A 2 7.41 -9.69 16.50
CA LYS A 2 7.05 -10.90 17.29
C LYS A 2 5.85 -11.69 16.75
N HIS A 3 5.09 -11.18 15.77
CA HIS A 3 3.78 -11.75 15.39
C HIS A 3 3.50 -11.90 13.89
N GLY A 4 4.53 -11.84 13.02
CA GLY A 4 4.35 -12.07 11.58
C GLY A 4 3.50 -11.00 10.86
N PRO A 5 3.12 -11.25 9.60
CA PRO A 5 2.31 -10.30 8.81
C PRO A 5 0.92 -10.07 9.40
N VAL A 6 0.41 -8.84 9.27
CA VAL A 6 -0.95 -8.47 9.69
C VAL A 6 -1.83 -8.15 8.50
N VAL A 7 -3.14 -8.36 8.64
CA VAL A 7 -4.14 -7.94 7.64
C VAL A 7 -4.60 -6.53 7.98
N ALA A 8 -4.65 -5.66 6.98
CA ALA A 8 -5.21 -4.33 7.08
C ALA A 8 -6.22 -4.09 5.95
N SER A 9 -7.17 -3.18 6.17
CA SER A 9 -8.10 -2.72 5.15
C SER A 9 -7.95 -1.22 4.93
N PHE A 10 -8.00 -0.77 3.68
CA PHE A 10 -7.95 0.64 3.35
C PHE A 10 -8.90 0.97 2.18
N GLN A 11 -9.22 2.25 2.03
CA GLN A 11 -10.01 2.73 0.90
C GLN A 11 -9.14 2.80 -0.36
N ILE A 12 -9.61 2.20 -1.43
CA ILE A 12 -8.98 2.27 -2.74
C ILE A 12 -9.70 3.29 -3.63
N TYR A 13 -8.91 4.03 -4.39
CA TYR A 13 -9.35 5.03 -5.37
C TYR A 13 -8.95 4.57 -6.77
N GLU A 14 -9.51 5.18 -7.80
CA GLU A 14 -9.25 4.80 -9.20
C GLU A 14 -7.75 4.87 -9.56
N ASP A 15 -7.03 5.86 -9.03
CA ASP A 15 -5.59 6.02 -9.22
C ASP A 15 -4.77 4.87 -8.62
N PHE A 16 -5.24 4.21 -7.56
CA PHE A 16 -4.57 3.02 -6.99
C PHE A 16 -4.45 1.88 -8.00
N THR A 17 -5.47 1.67 -8.84
CA THR A 17 -5.44 0.58 -9.83
C THR A 17 -4.34 0.76 -10.89
N HIS A 18 -3.88 2.01 -11.06
CA HIS A 18 -2.82 2.41 -12.00
C HIS A 18 -1.44 2.48 -11.35
N TYR A 19 -1.29 2.12 -10.07
CA TYR A 19 -0.01 2.13 -9.38
C TYR A 19 1.06 1.27 -10.09
N LYS A 20 2.27 1.83 -10.23
CA LYS A 20 3.44 1.17 -10.86
C LYS A 20 4.70 1.16 -10.01
N GLY A 21 4.78 1.97 -8.95
CA GLY A 21 5.95 2.02 -8.07
C GLY A 21 6.03 3.28 -7.22
N GLY A 22 6.98 3.28 -6.28
CA GLY A 22 7.18 4.36 -5.32
C GLY A 22 6.17 4.34 -4.16
N ILE A 23 6.12 5.40 -3.36
CA ILE A 23 5.16 5.50 -2.25
C ILE A 23 3.81 6.00 -2.79
N TYR A 24 2.81 5.13 -2.77
CA TYR A 24 1.44 5.48 -3.14
C TYR A 24 0.86 6.52 -2.18
N VAL A 25 0.33 7.58 -2.79
CA VAL A 25 -0.48 8.63 -2.17
C VAL A 25 -1.63 8.88 -3.12
N HIS A 26 -2.86 8.86 -2.61
CA HIS A 26 -4.01 9.23 -3.41
C HIS A 26 -3.88 10.69 -3.89
N THR A 27 -4.06 10.93 -5.18
CA THR A 27 -3.95 12.26 -5.81
C THR A 27 -5.18 12.63 -6.64
N ALA A 28 -5.91 11.65 -7.17
CA ALA A 28 -7.07 11.89 -8.02
C ALA A 28 -7.99 10.66 -8.14
N GLY A 29 -9.20 10.86 -8.66
CA GLY A 29 -10.14 9.78 -8.96
C GLY A 29 -11.13 9.50 -7.83
N MET A 30 -12.18 8.74 -8.17
CA MET A 30 -13.27 8.44 -7.25
C MET A 30 -12.93 7.28 -6.30
N LEU A 31 -13.62 7.22 -5.16
CA LEU A 31 -13.60 6.06 -4.28
C LEU A 31 -14.15 4.85 -5.02
N VAL A 32 -13.36 3.79 -5.10
CA VAL A 32 -13.76 2.51 -5.72
C VAL A 32 -14.37 1.58 -4.67
N GLY A 33 -13.81 1.58 -3.46
CA GLY A 33 -14.31 0.74 -2.36
C GLY A 33 -13.29 0.51 -1.25
N GLY A 34 -13.53 -0.49 -0.41
CA GLY A 34 -12.58 -0.98 0.57
C GLY A 34 -11.82 -2.20 0.06
N HIS A 35 -10.53 -2.29 0.36
CA HIS A 35 -9.67 -3.41 -0.03
C HIS A 35 -8.85 -3.92 1.16
N ALA A 36 -8.79 -5.24 1.31
CA ALA A 36 -8.02 -5.91 2.36
C ALA A 36 -6.69 -6.41 1.81
N VAL A 37 -5.62 -6.17 2.55
CA VAL A 37 -4.24 -6.44 2.13
C VAL A 37 -3.38 -6.96 3.28
N LYS A 38 -2.23 -7.53 2.93
CA LYS A 38 -1.27 -8.07 3.88
C LYS A 38 -0.09 -7.11 4.06
N ILE A 39 0.06 -6.55 5.25
CA ILE A 39 1.23 -5.76 5.61
C ILE A 39 2.36 -6.73 5.96
N ILE A 40 3.48 -6.59 5.24
CA ILE A 40 4.67 -7.45 5.38
C ILE A 40 5.89 -6.70 5.91
N GLY A 41 5.83 -5.37 5.98
CA GLY A 41 6.91 -4.55 6.51
C GLY A 41 6.56 -3.07 6.52
N TRP A 42 7.55 -2.26 6.83
CA TRP A 42 7.49 -0.80 6.81
C TRP A 42 8.89 -0.24 6.58
N GLY A 43 8.97 1.03 6.23
CA GLY A 43 10.24 1.72 6.03
C GLY A 43 10.06 3.22 5.99
N ARG A 44 11.16 3.90 5.67
CA ARG A 44 11.20 5.34 5.46
C ARG A 44 12.06 5.64 4.24
N GLU A 45 11.52 6.38 3.29
CA GLU A 45 12.23 6.84 2.10
C GLU A 45 12.07 8.35 1.96
N ASN A 46 13.19 9.08 1.81
CA ASN A 46 13.20 10.54 1.62
C ASN A 46 12.33 11.31 2.63
N GLY A 47 12.34 10.87 3.89
CA GLY A 47 11.55 11.48 4.96
C GLY A 47 10.08 11.06 5.02
N THR A 48 9.62 10.19 4.13
CA THR A 48 8.25 9.65 4.11
C THR A 48 8.22 8.24 4.65
N ASP A 49 7.47 8.02 5.73
CA ASP A 49 7.23 6.68 6.27
C ASP A 49 6.19 5.93 5.41
N TYR A 50 6.36 4.62 5.26
CA TYR A 50 5.47 3.77 4.48
C TYR A 50 5.26 2.38 5.07
N TRP A 51 4.12 1.78 4.76
CA TRP A 51 3.84 0.35 4.92
C TRP A 51 4.17 -0.40 3.63
N LEU A 52 4.89 -1.51 3.73
CA LEU A 52 5.08 -2.43 2.61
C LEU A 52 3.96 -3.47 2.62
N ILE A 53 3.23 -3.54 1.51
CA ILE A 53 2.02 -4.33 1.36
C ILE A 53 2.22 -5.36 0.24
N ALA A 54 1.86 -6.60 0.51
CA ALA A 54 1.65 -7.62 -0.52
C ALA A 54 0.18 -7.60 -0.95
N ASN A 55 -0.07 -7.30 -2.23
CA ASN A 55 -1.40 -7.24 -2.80
C ASN A 55 -1.79 -8.59 -3.46
N SER A 56 -3.05 -8.72 -3.86
CA SER A 56 -3.63 -9.92 -4.47
C SER A 56 -3.91 -9.79 -5.98
N TYR A 57 -3.30 -8.81 -6.65
CA TYR A 57 -3.52 -8.47 -8.07
C TYR A 57 -2.49 -9.08 -9.03
N ASN A 58 -1.92 -10.25 -8.67
CA ASN A 58 -0.79 -10.90 -9.36
C ASN A 58 0.53 -10.11 -9.27
N ILE A 59 1.64 -10.74 -9.66
CA ILE A 59 3.00 -10.17 -9.60
C ILE A 59 3.25 -9.07 -10.64
N ASP A 60 2.45 -9.02 -11.72
CA ASP A 60 2.59 -8.02 -12.78
C ASP A 60 2.07 -6.63 -12.38
N TRP A 61 1.47 -6.51 -11.20
CA TRP A 61 0.92 -5.28 -10.66
C TRP A 61 1.90 -4.62 -9.68
N GLY A 62 2.04 -3.30 -9.74
CA GLY A 62 2.91 -2.55 -8.84
C GLY A 62 4.37 -3.00 -8.94
N GLU A 63 5.00 -3.23 -7.78
CA GLU A 63 6.40 -3.66 -7.65
C GLU A 63 6.42 -5.16 -7.29
N ASP A 64 6.36 -6.04 -8.29
CA ASP A 64 6.30 -7.50 -8.12
C ASP A 64 5.11 -7.96 -7.24
N GLY A 65 3.94 -7.34 -7.43
CA GLY A 65 2.73 -7.58 -6.64
C GLY A 65 2.71 -6.84 -5.30
N MET A 66 3.70 -6.01 -5.02
CA MET A 66 3.81 -5.21 -3.81
C MET A 66 3.52 -3.73 -4.04
N CYS A 67 3.23 -3.03 -2.96
CA CYS A 67 3.01 -1.59 -2.95
C CYS A 67 3.54 -0.99 -1.64
N SER A 68 4.20 0.14 -1.75
CA SER A 68 4.52 0.99 -0.61
C SER A 68 3.39 1.99 -0.40
N LEU A 69 2.61 1.84 0.67
CA LEU A 69 1.53 2.76 1.03
C LEU A 69 2.05 3.79 2.04
N LYS A 70 1.89 5.09 1.77
CA LYS A 70 2.26 6.13 2.74
C LYS A 70 1.61 5.84 4.09
N SER A 71 2.43 5.71 5.12
CA SER A 71 1.95 5.59 6.49
C SER A 71 1.90 6.97 7.10
N ASN A 72 0.78 7.31 7.73
CA ASN A 72 0.78 8.42 8.67
C ASN A 72 1.36 7.85 9.95
N SER A 73 2.62 8.16 10.23
CA SER A 73 3.29 7.85 11.50
C SER A 73 2.75 8.69 12.66
N ASP A 74 1.49 9.09 12.61
CA ASP A 74 0.77 9.78 13.68
C ASP A 74 -0.20 8.77 14.31
N ALA A 75 0.35 7.91 15.15
CA ALA A 75 -0.39 7.14 16.15
C ALA A 75 -0.15 7.77 17.53
#